data_AF-A0A6A7VVF0-F1
#
_entry.id   AF-A0A6A7VVF0-F1
#
_cell.length_a   1.000
_cell.length_b   1.000
_cell.length_c   1.000
_cell.angle_alpha   90.00
_cell.angle_beta   90.00
_cell.angle_gamma   90.00
#
_symmetry.space_group_name_H-M   'P 1'
#
loop_
_entity.id
_entity.type
_entity.pdbx_description
1 polymer ?
#
loop_
_entity_poly.entity_id
_entity_poly.type
_entity_poly.pdbx_seq_one_letter_code
_entity_poly.pdbx_strand_id
1 'polypeptide(L)'
;MMLPTNIRQKSGELFPNDLEKQKIFCMGAAFSLGNDLSDFEITTEQKQEEYYPCKEALEMWLAYKKEKRQTYKPRGLEALKKKLLQLSSGNPEYAKVIVEYSMGNNYTGLFAPKNNGVNSYEQQQRTYNKINSILAG
;
A
#
# COMPACT_ATOMS: atom_id res chain seq x y z
N MET A 1 -9.91 -11.23 30.99
CA MET A 1 -10.00 -12.49 31.77
C MET A 1 -9.82 -13.62 30.77
N MET A 2 -8.73 -14.38 30.88
CA MET A 2 -8.30 -15.30 29.81
C MET A 2 -9.26 -16.49 29.63
N LEU A 3 -9.46 -16.93 28.37
CA LEU A 3 -10.22 -18.13 28.03
C LEU A 3 -9.73 -19.36 28.80
N PRO A 4 -10.64 -20.26 29.22
CA PRO A 4 -10.30 -21.56 29.80
C PRO A 4 -9.28 -22.35 28.96
N THR A 5 -8.26 -22.93 29.63
CA THR A 5 -7.13 -23.63 29.00
C THR A 5 -7.56 -24.78 28.07
N ASN A 6 -8.65 -25.46 28.41
CA ASN A 6 -9.25 -26.52 27.60
C ASN A 6 -9.74 -26.02 26.23
N ILE A 7 -10.30 -24.80 26.15
CA ILE A 7 -10.78 -24.21 24.88
C ILE A 7 -9.59 -23.87 23.98
N ARG A 8 -8.51 -23.34 24.55
CA ARG A 8 -7.27 -23.04 23.82
C ARG A 8 -6.54 -24.30 23.34
N GLN A 9 -6.54 -25.38 24.11
CA GLN A 9 -5.99 -26.66 23.67
C GLN A 9 -6.83 -27.28 22.55
N LYS A 10 -8.17 -27.20 22.66
CA LYS A 10 -9.08 -27.72 21.64
C LYS A 10 -8.92 -27.01 20.30
N SER A 11 -8.66 -25.70 20.30
CA SER A 11 -8.39 -24.98 19.05
C SER A 11 -7.15 -25.53 18.34
N GLY A 12 -6.07 -25.80 19.09
CA GLY A 12 -4.86 -26.44 18.57
C GLY A 12 -5.08 -27.85 18.02
N GLU A 13 -5.92 -28.65 18.66
CA GLU A 13 -6.30 -29.98 18.15
C GLU A 13 -7.13 -29.91 16.87
N LEU A 14 -8.07 -28.97 16.78
CA LEU A 14 -8.97 -28.82 15.64
C LEU A 14 -8.26 -28.22 14.42
N PHE A 15 -7.27 -27.36 14.65
CA PHE A 15 -6.60 -26.60 13.60
C PHE A 15 -5.06 -26.63 13.76
N PRO A 16 -4.41 -27.80 13.72
CA PRO A 16 -3.00 -27.97 14.14
C PRO A 16 -1.99 -27.08 13.40
N ASN A 17 -2.28 -26.68 12.16
CA ASN A 17 -1.38 -25.87 11.33
C ASN A 17 -2.01 -24.55 10.85
N ASP A 18 -3.17 -24.15 11.39
CA ASP A 18 -3.90 -22.96 10.93
C ASP A 18 -4.17 -22.01 12.11
N LEU A 19 -3.18 -21.14 12.36
CA LEU A 19 -3.20 -20.21 13.49
C LEU A 19 -4.38 -19.22 13.39
N GLU A 20 -4.82 -18.86 12.18
CA GLU A 20 -5.97 -17.98 11.98
C GLU A 20 -7.27 -18.68 12.36
N LYS A 21 -7.47 -19.94 11.97
CA LYS A 21 -8.65 -20.71 12.41
C LYS A 21 -8.64 -20.98 13.92
N GLN A 22 -7.47 -21.24 14.52
CA GLN A 22 -7.35 -21.36 15.98
C GLN A 22 -7.81 -20.08 16.69
N LYS A 23 -7.41 -18.90 16.18
CA LYS A 23 -7.81 -17.59 16.70
C LYS A 23 -9.30 -17.35 16.54
N ILE A 24 -9.86 -17.56 15.35
CA ILE A 24 -11.30 -17.38 15.07
C ILE A 24 -12.15 -18.25 16.01
N PHE A 25 -11.73 -19.50 16.23
CA PHE A 25 -12.39 -20.40 17.18
C PHE A 25 -12.37 -19.85 18.61
N CYS A 26 -11.21 -19.39 19.08
CA CYS A 26 -11.07 -18.78 20.41
C CYS A 26 -11.92 -17.51 20.55
N MET A 27 -11.96 -16.65 19.52
CA MET A 27 -12.80 -15.45 19.49
C MET A 27 -14.29 -15.79 19.60
N GLY A 28 -14.77 -16.76 18.82
CA GLY A 28 -16.16 -17.22 18.88
C GLY A 28 -16.53 -17.83 20.23
N ALA A 29 -15.60 -18.57 20.85
CA ALA A 29 -15.77 -19.11 22.19
C ALA A 29 -15.84 -17.99 23.25
N ALA A 30 -14.97 -16.98 23.16
CA ALA A 30 -14.99 -15.83 24.07
C ALA A 30 -16.32 -15.06 23.99
N PHE A 31 -16.79 -14.80 22.77
CA PHE A 31 -18.08 -14.15 22.53
C PHE A 31 -19.25 -14.95 23.13
N SER A 32 -19.27 -16.27 22.91
CA SER A 32 -20.34 -17.15 23.42
C SER A 32 -20.37 -17.24 24.94
N LEU A 33 -19.22 -17.08 25.61
CA LEU A 33 -19.09 -17.10 27.06
C LEU A 33 -19.39 -15.74 27.71
N GLY A 34 -19.66 -14.70 26.91
CA GLY A 34 -19.84 -13.33 27.41
C GLY A 34 -18.53 -12.73 27.96
N ASN A 35 -17.39 -13.29 27.57
CA ASN A 35 -16.09 -12.74 27.94
C ASN A 35 -15.85 -11.46 27.16
N ASP A 36 -15.24 -10.49 27.83
CA ASP A 36 -14.78 -9.27 27.18
C ASP A 36 -13.76 -9.62 26.08
N LEU A 37 -14.07 -9.16 24.87
CA LEU A 37 -13.27 -9.37 23.69
C LEU A 37 -12.03 -8.46 23.68
N SER A 38 -11.83 -7.60 24.68
CA SER A 38 -10.62 -6.78 24.84
C SER A 38 -9.32 -7.59 24.77
N ASP A 39 -9.29 -8.81 25.30
CA ASP A 39 -8.11 -9.70 25.22
C ASP A 39 -7.89 -10.26 23.79
N PHE A 40 -8.93 -10.25 22.95
CA PHE A 40 -8.95 -10.67 21.55
C PHE A 40 -9.14 -9.50 20.60
N GLU A 41 -9.10 -8.26 21.10
CA GLU A 41 -9.09 -7.08 20.26
C GLU A 41 -7.97 -7.33 19.27
N ILE A 42 -8.41 -7.51 18.03
CA ILE A 42 -7.54 -7.55 16.90
C ILE A 42 -6.81 -6.23 17.06
N THR A 43 -5.55 -6.30 17.48
CA THR A 43 -4.56 -5.34 17.05
C THR A 43 -4.64 -5.43 15.53
N THR A 44 -5.55 -4.64 14.99
CA THR A 44 -5.55 -4.07 13.66
C THR A 44 -4.32 -3.15 13.52
N GLU A 45 -3.33 -3.29 14.40
CA GLU A 45 -1.90 -3.07 14.18
C GLU A 45 -1.24 -4.15 13.32
N GLN A 46 -1.98 -5.12 12.78
CA GLN A 46 -1.79 -5.38 11.35
C GLN A 46 -2.26 -4.14 10.60
N LYS A 47 -1.37 -3.13 10.60
CA LYS A 47 -1.25 -2.14 9.55
C LYS A 47 -1.26 -2.97 8.27
N GLN A 48 -2.46 -3.15 7.70
CA GLN A 48 -2.60 -3.52 6.32
C GLN A 48 -1.73 -2.48 5.63
N GLU A 49 -0.55 -2.90 5.17
CA GLU A 49 0.06 -2.19 4.07
C GLU A 49 -0.95 -2.34 2.94
N GLU A 50 -1.92 -1.43 2.93
CA GLU A 50 -2.87 -1.24 1.86
C GLU A 50 -1.99 -1.24 0.61
N TYR A 51 -2.07 -2.32 -0.15
CA TYR A 51 -1.19 -2.55 -1.28
C TYR A 51 -1.35 -1.35 -2.20
N TYR A 52 -0.34 -0.49 -2.16
CA TYR A 52 -0.35 0.78 -2.86
C TYR A 52 0.62 0.63 -4.03
N PRO A 53 0.12 0.47 -5.27
CA PRO A 53 0.97 0.18 -6.42
C PRO A 53 2.12 1.18 -6.58
N CYS A 54 1.89 2.44 -6.22
CA CYS A 54 2.85 3.53 -6.37
C CYS A 54 3.68 3.80 -5.09
N LYS A 55 3.89 2.81 -4.21
CA LYS A 55 4.60 2.97 -2.90
C LYS A 55 5.98 3.60 -3.08
N GLU A 56 6.76 3.09 -4.01
CA GLU A 56 8.12 3.55 -4.28
C GLU A 56 8.16 5.04 -4.71
N ALA A 57 7.29 5.42 -5.65
CA ALA A 57 7.19 6.81 -6.11
C ALA A 57 6.73 7.75 -4.98
N LEU A 58 5.82 7.30 -4.11
CA LEU A 58 5.38 8.07 -2.95
C LEU A 58 6.52 8.29 -1.95
N GLU A 59 7.28 7.24 -1.63
CA GLU A 59 8.43 7.33 -0.73
C GLU A 59 9.51 8.28 -1.26
N MET A 60 9.81 8.22 -2.56
CA MET A 60 10.73 9.14 -3.24
C MET A 60 10.28 10.60 -3.09
N TRP A 61 9.01 10.90 -3.31
CA TRP A 61 8.47 12.25 -3.13
C TRP A 61 8.53 12.72 -1.66
N LEU A 62 8.24 11.83 -0.71
CA LEU A 62 8.32 12.15 0.72
C LEU A 62 9.75 12.43 1.17
N ALA A 63 10.73 11.67 0.66
CA ALA A 63 12.15 11.91 0.91
C ALA A 63 12.56 13.31 0.41
N TYR A 64 12.20 13.66 -0.82
CA TYR A 64 12.44 15.00 -1.38
C TYR A 64 11.81 16.12 -0.54
N LYS A 65 10.58 15.92 -0.07
CA LYS A 65 9.91 16.91 0.81
C LYS A 65 10.60 17.04 2.15
N LYS A 66 11.11 15.94 2.72
CA LYS A 66 11.90 15.94 3.93
C LYS A 66 13.21 16.72 3.77
N GLU A 67 13.90 16.59 2.64
CA GLU A 67 15.08 17.41 2.31
C GLU A 67 14.74 18.91 2.32
N LYS A 68 13.55 19.27 1.82
CA LYS A 68 13.01 20.64 1.85
C LYS A 68 12.40 21.06 3.18
N ARG A 69 12.51 20.23 4.23
CA ARG A 69 11.90 20.45 5.56
C ARG A 69 10.38 20.63 5.52
N GLN A 70 9.72 19.98 4.57
CA GLN A 70 8.26 19.98 4.41
C GLN A 70 7.71 18.59 4.76
N THR A 71 6.65 18.56 5.57
CA THR A 71 6.01 17.31 6.00
C THR A 71 4.52 17.36 5.72
N TYR A 72 3.95 16.26 5.22
CA TYR A 72 2.50 16.12 5.08
C TYR A 72 1.85 15.71 6.39
N LYS A 73 0.71 16.32 6.71
CA LYS A 73 -0.23 15.82 7.73
C LYS A 73 -1.03 14.62 7.16
N PRO A 74 -1.64 13.76 8.00
CA PRO A 74 -2.34 12.54 7.55
C PRO A 74 -3.36 12.80 6.42
N ARG A 75 -4.20 13.83 6.58
CA ARG A 75 -5.18 14.25 5.57
C ARG A 75 -4.55 14.65 4.23
N GLY A 76 -3.39 15.31 4.28
CA GLY A 76 -2.65 15.73 3.09
C GLY A 76 -1.94 14.55 2.40
N LEU A 77 -1.49 13.56 3.18
CA LEU A 77 -0.87 12.35 2.67
C LEU A 77 -1.87 11.48 1.89
N GLU A 78 -3.09 11.33 2.39
CA GLU A 78 -4.16 10.63 1.66
C GLU A 78 -4.51 11.32 0.33
N ALA A 79 -4.62 12.66 0.35
CA ALA A 79 -4.86 13.45 -0.85
C ALA A 79 -3.71 13.30 -1.86
N LEU A 80 -2.46 13.25 -1.39
CA LEU A 80 -1.29 13.01 -2.23
C LEU A 80 -1.35 11.61 -2.87
N LYS A 81 -1.65 10.57 -2.11
CA LYS A 81 -1.80 9.19 -2.63
C LYS A 81 -2.86 9.13 -3.72
N LYS A 82 -4.05 9.70 -3.46
CA LYS A 82 -5.14 9.75 -4.46
C LYS A 82 -4.72 10.52 -5.72
N LYS A 83 -4.04 11.66 -5.56
CA LYS A 83 -3.57 12.47 -6.69
C LYS A 83 -2.52 11.72 -7.52
N LEU A 84 -1.57 11.05 -6.88
CA LEU A 84 -0.53 10.28 -7.57
C LEU A 84 -1.14 9.13 -8.37
N LEU A 85 -2.09 8.37 -7.78
CA LEU A 85 -2.83 7.33 -8.50
C LEU A 85 -3.62 7.86 -9.69
N GLN A 86 -4.28 9.01 -9.55
CA GLN A 86 -5.03 9.64 -10.63
C GLN A 86 -4.11 10.06 -11.78
N LEU A 87 -2.97 10.68 -11.46
CA LEU A 87 -2.01 11.14 -12.47
C LEU A 87 -1.30 9.96 -13.16
N SER A 88 -1.02 8.88 -12.42
CA SER A 88 -0.34 7.71 -12.95
C SER A 88 -1.27 6.69 -13.61
N SER A 89 -2.59 6.89 -13.50
CA SER A 89 -3.61 5.89 -13.87
C SER A 89 -3.35 4.51 -13.26
N GLY A 90 -2.76 4.48 -12.05
CA GLY A 90 -2.37 3.25 -11.36
C GLY A 90 -1.06 2.61 -11.84
N ASN A 91 -0.36 3.20 -12.82
CA ASN A 91 0.92 2.69 -13.31
C ASN A 91 2.08 3.12 -12.37
N PRO A 92 2.79 2.17 -11.72
CA PRO A 92 3.87 2.49 -10.79
C PRO A 92 5.07 3.16 -11.46
N GLU A 93 5.39 2.76 -12.69
CA GLU A 93 6.52 3.34 -13.43
C GLU A 93 6.22 4.76 -13.89
N TYR A 94 4.96 5.03 -14.29
CA TYR A 94 4.59 6.39 -14.65
C TYR A 94 4.58 7.33 -13.42
N ALA A 95 4.20 6.79 -12.26
CA ALA A 95 4.23 7.53 -11.00
C ALA A 95 5.65 8.03 -10.67
N LYS A 96 6.70 7.22 -10.93
CA LYS A 96 8.10 7.65 -10.77
C LYS A 96 8.44 8.81 -11.68
N VAL A 97 8.09 8.73 -12.95
CA VAL A 97 8.33 9.82 -13.92
C VAL A 97 7.64 11.12 -13.51
N ILE A 98 6.40 11.04 -13.00
CA ILE A 98 5.67 12.22 -12.49
C ILE A 98 6.41 12.85 -11.30
N VAL A 99 6.91 12.02 -10.38
CA VAL A 99 7.67 12.45 -9.20
C VAL A 99 8.99 13.10 -9.62
N GLU A 100 9.79 12.43 -10.45
CA GLU A 100 11.07 12.93 -10.97
C GLU A 100 10.89 14.25 -11.74
N TYR A 101 9.88 14.33 -12.61
CA TYR A 101 9.55 15.56 -13.34
C TYR A 101 9.22 16.70 -12.37
N SER A 102 8.41 16.42 -11.34
CA SER A 102 8.02 17.42 -10.35
C SER A 102 9.20 17.86 -9.47
N MET A 103 10.10 16.94 -9.12
CA MET A 103 11.32 17.20 -8.36
C MET A 103 12.32 18.04 -9.18
N GLY A 104 12.57 17.66 -10.43
CA GLY A 104 13.48 18.36 -11.34
C GLY A 104 13.04 19.79 -11.65
N ASN A 105 11.73 20.03 -11.72
CA ASN A 105 11.16 21.37 -11.87
C ASN A 105 10.95 22.11 -10.53
N ASN A 106 11.33 21.50 -9.40
CA ASN A 106 11.20 22.06 -8.06
C ASN A 106 9.76 22.49 -7.69
N TYR A 107 8.77 21.74 -8.15
CA TYR A 107 7.36 22.07 -7.90
C TYR A 107 6.95 21.81 -6.45
N THR A 108 6.00 22.63 -5.98
CA THR A 108 5.42 22.47 -4.63
C THR A 108 4.51 21.23 -4.55
N GLY A 109 3.95 20.78 -5.67
CA GLY A 109 3.09 19.59 -5.77
C GLY A 109 3.47 18.69 -6.94
N LEU A 110 2.79 17.55 -7.06
CA LEU A 110 2.94 16.62 -8.18
C LEU A 110 2.15 17.09 -9.40
N PHE A 111 2.81 17.07 -10.55
CA PHE A 111 2.25 17.39 -11.86
C PHE A 111 2.77 16.42 -12.91
N ALA A 112 1.89 15.92 -13.76
CA ALA A 112 2.30 15.08 -14.88
C ALA A 112 3.03 15.92 -15.96
N PRO A 113 4.04 15.34 -16.64
CA PRO A 113 4.66 15.97 -17.80
C PRO A 113 3.61 16.33 -18.86
N LYS A 114 3.79 17.45 -19.56
CA LYS A 114 2.90 17.82 -20.68
C LYS A 114 3.13 16.87 -21.85
N ASN A 115 2.09 16.15 -22.25
CA ASN A 115 2.07 15.32 -23.45
C ASN A 115 2.03 16.20 -24.70
N ASN A 116 3.19 16.72 -25.12
CA ASN A 116 3.32 17.22 -26.48
C ASN A 116 3.40 15.96 -27.35
N GLY A 117 2.33 15.69 -28.12
CA GLY A 117 1.93 14.38 -28.70
C GLY A 117 2.93 13.59 -29.56
N VAL A 118 4.22 13.94 -29.55
CA VAL A 118 5.32 13.22 -30.20
C VAL A 118 6.22 12.50 -29.18
N ASN A 119 6.23 12.93 -27.90
CA ASN A 119 7.11 12.42 -26.84
C ASN A 119 6.34 11.98 -25.59
N SER A 120 5.16 11.39 -25.76
CA SER A 120 4.39 10.94 -24.60
C SER A 120 5.04 9.75 -23.92
N TYR A 121 4.99 9.72 -22.59
CA TYR A 121 5.48 8.58 -21.81
C TYR A 121 4.81 7.26 -22.23
N GLU A 122 3.51 7.29 -22.53
CA GLU A 122 2.80 6.12 -23.08
C GLU A 122 3.39 5.65 -24.41
N GLN A 123 3.76 6.57 -25.31
CA GLN A 123 4.35 6.20 -26.60
C GLN A 123 5.78 5.69 -26.45
N GLN A 124 6.55 6.23 -25.51
CA GLN A 124 7.86 5.70 -25.12
C GLN A 124 7.73 4.28 -24.55
N GLN A 125 6.77 4.03 -23.64
CA GLN A 125 6.49 2.69 -23.12
C GLN A 125 6.03 1.72 -24.21
N ARG A 126 5.14 2.13 -25.11
CA ARG A 126 4.71 1.30 -26.25
C ARG A 126 5.89 0.93 -27.14
N THR A 127 6.78 1.88 -27.41
CA THR A 127 7.98 1.66 -28.21
C THR A 127 8.93 0.71 -27.51
N TYR A 128 9.19 0.93 -26.20
CA TYR A 128 10.01 0.04 -25.37
C TYR A 128 9.47 -1.40 -25.34
N ASN A 129 8.17 -1.57 -25.07
CA ASN A 129 7.53 -2.88 -25.04
C ASN A 129 7.63 -3.58 -26.40
N LYS A 130 7.45 -2.84 -27.50
CA LYS A 130 7.58 -3.37 -28.86
C LYS A 130 9.01 -3.81 -29.15
N ILE A 131 10.02 -3.01 -28.78
CA ILE A 131 11.44 -3.36 -28.94
C ILE A 131 11.76 -4.63 -28.14
N ASN A 132 11.34 -4.70 -26.88
CA ASN A 132 11.57 -5.90 -26.05
C ASN A 132 10.89 -7.14 -26.62
N SER A 133 9.68 -7.01 -27.20
CA SER A 133 9.01 -8.13 -27.86
C SER A 133 9.73 -8.63 -29.12
N ILE A 134 10.43 -7.73 -29.83
CA ILE A 134 11.26 -8.08 -30.99
C ILE A 134 12.56 -8.74 -30.53
N LEU A 135 13.17 -8.26 -29.45
CA LEU A 135 14.42 -8.81 -28.91
C LEU A 135 14.24 -10.16 -28.20
N ALA A 136 13.03 -10.48 -27.74
CA ALA A 136 12.72 -11.72 -27.03
C ALA A 136 12.21 -12.85 -27.94
N GLY A 137 11.97 -12.60 -29.23
CA GLY A 137 11.58 -13.58 -30.24
C GLY A 137 12.73 -13.94 -31.17
#